data_AF-A0AAE4BZC5-F1
#
_entry.id   AF-A0AAE4BZC5-F1
#
_cell.length_a   1.000
_cell.length_b   1.000
_cell.length_c   1.000
_cell.angle_alpha   90.00
_cell.angle_beta   90.00
_cell.angle_gamma   90.00
#
_symmetry.space_group_name_H-M   'P 1'
#
loop_
_entity.id
_entity.type
_entity.pdbx_description
1 polymer ?
#
loop_
_entity_poly.entity_id
_entity_poly.type
_entity_poly.pdbx_seq_one_letter_code
_entity_poly.pdbx_strand_id
1 'polypeptide(L)'
;MNKSLLFSAAAATAVLWSASVSAQFVEHDAVKCAPVPKAEMRPQMELQRKLTGEGWKVRQIKDFNGCYEVYGFDEKGQRTEAFFDPKTFEKVGQVKQPS
;
A
#
# COMPACT_ATOMS: atom_id res chain seq x y z
N MET A 1 -15.76 -65.12 9.07
CA MET A 1 -16.77 -64.10 8.72
C MET A 1 -16.76 -63.03 9.80
N ASN A 2 -16.31 -61.81 9.48
CA ASN A 2 -16.84 -60.56 10.04
C ASN A 2 -16.27 -59.37 9.24
N LYS A 3 -17.12 -58.35 9.13
CA LYS A 3 -17.17 -57.33 8.08
C LYS A 3 -16.08 -56.26 8.20
N SER A 4 -15.66 -55.81 7.03
CA SER A 4 -15.29 -54.46 6.58
C SER A 4 -15.08 -53.36 7.63
N LEU A 5 -14.08 -52.50 7.40
CA LEU A 5 -14.30 -51.08 7.05
C LEU A 5 -12.96 -50.41 6.70
N LEU A 6 -12.91 -49.87 5.48
CA LEU A 6 -11.85 -49.03 4.94
C LEU A 6 -12.01 -47.61 5.48
N PHE A 7 -10.91 -46.97 5.88
CA PHE A 7 -10.84 -45.51 6.00
C PHE A 7 -9.59 -45.02 5.27
N SER A 8 -9.81 -44.48 4.06
CA SER A 8 -8.85 -43.63 3.37
C SER A 8 -8.85 -42.26 4.03
N ALA A 9 -7.68 -41.78 4.48
CA ALA A 9 -7.48 -40.37 4.82
C ALA A 9 -6.48 -39.78 3.83
N ALA A 10 -6.99 -39.01 2.87
CA ALA A 10 -6.18 -38.20 1.98
C ALA A 10 -5.58 -37.02 2.78
N ALA A 11 -4.26 -36.93 2.83
CA ALA A 11 -3.56 -35.78 3.41
C ALA A 11 -3.67 -34.59 2.46
N ALA A 12 -4.49 -33.59 2.83
CA ALA A 12 -4.57 -32.32 2.13
C ALA A 12 -3.38 -31.42 2.56
N THR A 13 -2.39 -31.26 1.68
CA THR A 13 -1.32 -30.27 1.84
C THR A 13 -1.87 -28.88 1.51
N ALA A 14 -2.14 -28.07 2.53
CA ALA A 14 -2.48 -26.66 2.36
C ALA A 14 -1.22 -25.86 1.97
N VAL A 15 -1.17 -25.39 0.72
CA VAL A 15 -0.13 -24.45 0.27
C VAL A 15 -0.53 -23.06 0.74
N LEU A 16 0.15 -22.57 1.78
CA LEU A 16 0.04 -21.18 2.24
C LEU A 16 0.76 -20.28 1.23
N TRP A 17 0.01 -19.71 0.30
CA TRP A 17 0.56 -18.70 -0.61
C TRP A 17 0.78 -17.41 0.18
N SER A 18 2.03 -17.13 0.52
CA SER A 18 2.42 -15.85 1.12
C SER A 18 2.30 -14.78 0.03
N ALA A 19 1.18 -14.06 0.01
CA ALA A 19 1.00 -12.90 -0.84
C ALA A 19 1.98 -11.81 -0.38
N SER A 20 3.07 -11.67 -1.13
CA SER A 20 3.98 -10.54 -0.97
C SER A 20 3.20 -9.26 -1.32
N VAL A 21 3.03 -8.36 -0.36
CA VAL A 21 2.41 -7.04 -0.56
C VAL A 21 3.38 -6.20 -1.39
N SER A 22 3.36 -6.40 -2.70
CA SER A 22 3.97 -5.49 -3.65
C SER A 22 3.13 -4.21 -3.66
N ALA A 23 3.77 -3.04 -3.50
CA ALA A 23 3.10 -1.76 -3.68
C ALA A 23 2.35 -1.78 -5.02
N GLN A 24 1.04 -1.53 -4.99
CA GLN A 24 0.21 -1.55 -6.20
C GLN A 24 0.64 -0.36 -7.08
N PHE A 25 1.05 -0.66 -8.31
CA PHE A 25 1.29 0.38 -9.30
C PHE A 25 -0.05 0.93 -9.80
N VAL A 26 -0.17 2.25 -9.87
CA VAL A 26 -1.37 2.96 -10.31
C VAL A 26 -1.04 3.93 -11.43
N GLU A 27 -2.03 4.23 -12.27
CA GLU A 27 -1.96 5.34 -13.22
C GLU A 27 -2.24 6.66 -12.48
N HIS A 28 -1.40 7.68 -12.71
CA HIS A 28 -1.49 8.98 -12.02
C HIS A 28 -2.90 9.58 -12.08
N ASP A 29 -3.46 9.73 -13.29
CA ASP A 29 -4.75 10.39 -13.47
C ASP A 29 -5.96 9.58 -12.97
N ALA A 30 -5.78 8.27 -12.76
CA ALA A 30 -6.85 7.36 -12.37
C ALA A 30 -6.98 7.20 -10.85
N VAL A 31 -5.93 7.54 -10.07
CA VAL A 31 -5.95 7.36 -8.62
C VAL A 31 -6.93 8.32 -7.95
N LYS A 32 -7.71 7.79 -7.00
CA LYS A 32 -8.67 8.55 -6.19
C LYS A 32 -8.75 7.95 -4.79
N CYS A 33 -8.81 8.82 -3.78
CA CYS A 33 -9.12 8.43 -2.41
C CYS A 33 -10.58 8.78 -2.09
N ALA A 34 -11.15 8.13 -1.10
CA ALA A 34 -12.47 8.49 -0.60
C ALA A 34 -12.44 9.96 -0.09
N PRO A 35 -13.50 10.75 -0.30
CA PRO A 35 -13.57 12.09 0.25
C PRO A 35 -13.50 12.06 1.77
N VAL A 36 -12.50 12.75 2.34
CA VAL A 36 -12.33 12.92 3.79
C VAL A 36 -12.69 14.37 4.16
N PRO A 37 -13.54 14.62 5.17
CA PRO A 37 -13.78 15.97 5.66
C PRO A 37 -12.47 16.63 6.09
N LYS A 38 -12.26 17.92 5.76
CA LYS A 38 -11.00 18.63 6.08
C LYS A 38 -10.60 18.55 7.55
N ALA A 39 -11.57 18.49 8.47
CA ALA A 39 -11.31 18.37 9.90
C ALA A 39 -10.77 16.98 10.32
N GLU A 40 -10.97 15.95 9.49
CA GLU A 40 -10.47 14.59 9.70
C GLU A 40 -9.16 14.32 8.96
N MET A 41 -8.79 15.18 8.01
CA MET A 41 -7.50 15.10 7.33
C MET A 41 -6.39 15.47 8.30
N ARG A 42 -5.37 14.61 8.39
CA ARG A 42 -4.19 14.88 9.21
C ARG A 42 -3.23 15.80 8.47
N PRO A 43 -2.47 16.68 9.14
CA PRO A 43 -1.58 17.62 8.46
C PRO A 43 -0.52 16.92 7.59
N GLN A 44 -0.27 17.44 6.39
CA GLN A 44 0.77 16.92 5.47
C GLN A 44 2.15 16.81 6.13
N MET A 45 2.50 17.74 7.04
CA MET A 45 3.76 17.69 7.79
C MET A 45 3.90 16.45 8.69
N GLU A 46 2.79 15.87 9.16
CA GLU A 46 2.84 14.60 9.88
C GLU A 46 3.17 13.43 8.95
N LEU A 47 2.61 13.42 7.73
CA LEU A 47 2.95 12.41 6.72
C LEU A 47 4.43 12.54 6.33
N GLN A 48 4.92 13.76 6.10
CA GLN A 48 6.33 14.01 5.82
C GLN A 48 7.24 13.47 6.92
N ARG A 49 6.90 13.74 8.20
CA ARG A 49 7.67 13.24 9.35
C ARG A 49 7.64 11.72 9.43
N LYS A 50 6.48 11.09 9.24
CA LYS A 50 6.33 9.64 9.21
C LYS A 50 7.24 9.02 8.15
N LEU A 51 7.11 9.47 6.89
CA LEU A 51 7.89 8.92 5.78
C LEU A 51 9.39 9.16 5.94
N THR A 52 9.79 10.35 6.41
CA THR A 52 11.21 10.63 6.70
C THR A 52 11.75 9.70 7.79
N GLY A 53 10.96 9.41 8.82
CA GLY A 53 11.30 8.41 9.85
C GLY A 53 11.39 6.99 9.31
N GLU A 54 10.70 6.69 8.22
CA GLU A 54 10.76 5.41 7.49
C GLU A 54 11.90 5.38 6.45
N GLY A 55 12.75 6.40 6.39
CA GLY A 55 13.91 6.46 5.49
C GLY A 55 13.64 7.11 4.14
N TRP A 56 12.44 7.65 3.91
CA TRP A 56 12.12 8.36 2.67
C TRP A 56 12.77 9.74 2.62
N LYS A 57 13.11 10.18 1.40
CA LYS A 57 13.42 11.58 1.10
C LYS A 57 12.22 12.24 0.44
N VAL A 58 11.34 12.82 1.24
CA VAL A 58 10.16 13.56 0.77
C VAL A 58 10.58 14.90 0.16
N ARG A 59 10.13 15.18 -1.06
CA ARG A 59 10.38 16.46 -1.75
C ARG A 59 9.15 17.36 -1.79
N GLN A 60 7.97 16.77 -1.96
CA GLN A 60 6.72 17.49 -2.07
C GLN A 60 5.56 16.60 -1.64
N ILE A 61 4.55 17.21 -1.01
CA ILE A 61 3.24 16.61 -0.76
C ILE A 61 2.19 17.53 -1.38
N LYS A 62 1.22 16.98 -2.11
CA LYS A 62 0.10 17.71 -2.73
C LYS A 62 -1.23 17.06 -2.36
N ASP A 63 -2.29 17.85 -2.37
CA ASP A 63 -3.65 17.31 -2.41
C ASP A 63 -3.98 16.95 -3.86
N PHE A 64 -4.32 15.69 -4.13
CA PHE A 64 -4.62 15.20 -5.47
C PHE A 64 -5.75 14.17 -5.43
N ASN A 65 -6.87 14.44 -6.10
CA ASN A 65 -8.01 13.52 -6.19
C ASN A 65 -8.46 12.92 -4.83
N GLY A 66 -8.41 13.73 -3.77
CA GLY A 66 -8.75 13.33 -2.41
C GLY A 66 -7.63 12.62 -1.64
N CYS A 67 -6.50 12.33 -2.27
CA CYS A 67 -5.31 11.74 -1.66
C CYS A 67 -4.28 12.81 -1.30
N TYR A 68 -3.29 12.41 -0.49
CA TYR A 68 -1.97 13.05 -0.48
C TYR A 68 -1.04 12.38 -1.46
N GLU A 69 -0.62 13.12 -2.47
CA GLU A 69 0.40 12.71 -3.44
C GLU A 69 1.77 13.14 -2.96
N VAL A 70 2.68 12.17 -2.82
CA VAL A 70 4.05 12.37 -2.33
C VAL A 70 5.03 12.12 -3.46
N TYR A 71 5.86 13.13 -3.74
CA TYR A 71 7.02 13.00 -4.62
C TYR A 71 8.30 12.93 -3.81
N GLY A 72 9.19 12.01 -4.16
CA GLY A 72 10.47 11.88 -3.47
C GLY A 72 11.28 10.67 -3.88
N PHE A 73 12.02 10.15 -2.90
CA PHE A 73 12.70 8.88 -2.98
C PHE A 73 12.24 8.02 -1.80
N ASP A 74 11.94 6.74 -2.07
CA ASP A 74 11.53 5.79 -1.04
C ASP A 74 12.71 5.34 -0.17
N GLU A 75 12.46 4.41 0.76
CA GLU A 75 13.48 3.88 1.67
C GLU A 75 14.63 3.14 0.97
N LYS A 76 14.45 2.78 -0.31
CA LYS A 76 15.47 2.12 -1.15
C LYS A 76 16.21 3.13 -2.03
N GLY A 77 15.91 4.42 -1.92
CA GLY A 77 16.46 5.47 -2.75
C GLY A 77 15.88 5.49 -4.17
N GLN A 78 14.78 4.79 -4.43
CA GLN A 78 14.13 4.79 -5.74
C GLN A 78 13.23 6.03 -5.86
N ARG A 79 13.27 6.70 -7.02
CA ARG A 79 12.33 7.78 -7.30
C ARG A 79 10.91 7.24 -7.17
N THR A 80 10.04 7.99 -6.52
CA THR A 80 8.66 7.55 -6.30
C THR A 80 7.69 8.71 -6.36
N GLU A 81 6.50 8.38 -6.81
CA GLU A 81 5.29 9.18 -6.75
C GLU A 81 4.22 8.27 -6.14
N ALA A 82 3.87 8.51 -4.88
CA ALA A 82 3.02 7.63 -4.10
C ALA A 82 1.84 8.38 -3.51
N PHE A 83 0.70 7.71 -3.47
CA PHE A 83 -0.56 8.27 -2.97
C PHE A 83 -0.89 7.67 -1.61
N PHE A 84 -1.34 8.53 -0.69
CA PHE A 84 -1.68 8.16 0.68
C PHE A 84 -3.06 8.68 1.03
N ASP A 85 -3.79 7.91 1.81
CA ASP A 85 -5.04 8.36 2.41
C ASP A 85 -4.74 9.49 3.43
N PRO A 86 -5.42 10.65 3.36
CA PRO A 86 -5.10 11.80 4.20
C PRO A 86 -5.55 11.65 5.66
N LYS A 87 -6.42 10.68 5.97
CA LYS A 87 -6.89 10.39 7.33
C LYS A 87 -6.00 9.34 8.00
N THR A 88 -5.62 8.29 7.28
CA THR A 88 -4.89 7.15 7.86
C THR A 88 -3.39 7.17 7.58
N PHE A 89 -2.96 7.86 6.52
CA PHE A 89 -1.62 7.77 5.91
C PHE A 89 -1.29 6.36 5.41
N GLU A 90 -2.29 5.52 5.14
CA GLU A 90 -2.08 4.26 4.44
C GLU A 90 -1.74 4.54 2.98
N LYS A 91 -0.76 3.81 2.46
CA LYS A 91 -0.35 3.93 1.06
C LYS A 91 -1.38 3.27 0.16
N VAL A 92 -1.94 4.06 -0.75
CA VAL A 92 -2.95 3.62 -1.73
C VAL A 92 -2.28 3.01 -2.96
N GLY A 93 -1.16 3.57 -3.40
CA GLY A 93 -0.43 3.07 -4.56
C GLY A 93 0.74 3.96 -4.92
N GLN A 94 1.44 3.62 -5.99
CA GLN A 94 2.51 4.45 -6.56
C GLN A 94 2.54 4.38 -8.08
N VAL A 95 2.98 5.46 -8.73
CA VAL A 95 3.17 5.44 -10.18
C VAL A 95 4.44 4.68 -10.53
N LYS A 96 4.37 3.83 -11.55
CA LYS A 96 5.55 3.15 -12.08
C LYS A 96 6.47 4.21 -12.70
N GLN A 97 7.63 4.43 -12.08
CA GLN A 97 8.62 5.32 -12.65
C GLN A 97 9.30 4.64 -13.85
N PRO A 98 9.58 5.38 -14.93
CA PRO A 98 10.46 4.89 -15.98
C PRO A 98 11.85 4.64 -15.39
N SER A 99 12.42 3.47 -15.72
CA SER A 99 13.77 3.03 -15.34
C SER A 99 14.86 3.83 -16.04
#